data_AF-A0A2M9P8A1-F1
#
_entry.id   AF-A0A2M9P8A1-F1
#
_cell.length_a   1.000
_cell.length_b   1.000
_cell.length_c   1.000
_cell.angle_alpha   90.00
_cell.angle_beta   90.00
_cell.angle_gamma   90.00
#
_symmetry.space_group_name_H-M   'P 1'
#
loop_
_entity.id
_entity.type
_entity.pdbx_description
1 polymer ?
#
loop_
_entity_poly.entity_id
_entity_poly.type
_entity_poly.pdbx_seq_one_letter_code
_entity_poly.pdbx_strand_id
1 'polypeptide(L)'
;MKEAWRRGFRGLACIIAIAYDAQLAPVDARSLTLADSRTDGVKLWFELARAKSGRSAHGTVTRRTEALVRAYAATLPDDYLTTAPLFLTRRGAVYTKNSLGDD
;
A
#
# COMPACT_ATOMS: atom_id res chain seq x y z
N MET A 1 -3.46 -3.95 -13.07
CA MET A 1 -2.67 -2.78 -12.58
C MET A 1 -2.52 -1.65 -13.60
N LYS A 2 -1.94 -1.85 -14.79
CA LYS A 2 -1.70 -0.74 -15.76
C LYS A 2 -2.97 0.05 -16.09
N GLU A 3 -4.09 -0.64 -16.33
CA GLU A 3 -5.36 0.01 -16.65
C GLU A 3 -5.96 0.77 -15.47
N ALA A 4 -5.95 0.18 -14.27
CA ALA A 4 -6.38 0.83 -13.04
C ALA A 4 -5.58 2.13 -12.79
N TRP A 5 -4.26 2.09 -12.99
CA TRP A 5 -3.40 3.26 -12.85
C TRP A 5 -3.75 4.38 -13.83
N ARG A 6 -3.99 4.05 -15.11
CA ARG A 6 -4.38 5.02 -16.15
C ARG A 6 -5.75 5.65 -15.85
N ARG A 7 -6.64 4.90 -15.23
CA ARG A 7 -7.98 5.37 -14.83
C ARG A 7 -8.01 6.12 -13.49
N GLY A 8 -6.86 6.34 -12.85
CA GLY A 8 -6.75 7.11 -11.59
C GLY A 8 -6.87 6.28 -10.31
N PHE A 9 -7.07 4.96 -10.41
CA PHE A 9 -7.14 4.02 -9.28
C PHE A 9 -5.75 3.64 -8.78
N ARG A 10 -4.91 4.64 -8.52
CA ARG A 10 -3.51 4.42 -8.21
C ARG A 10 -3.33 3.75 -6.85
N GLY A 11 -4.10 4.17 -5.84
CA GLY A 11 -4.09 3.58 -4.49
C GLY A 11 -4.53 2.11 -4.53
N LEU A 12 -5.68 1.82 -5.15
CA LEU A 12 -6.17 0.46 -5.35
C LEU A 12 -5.16 -0.42 -6.12
N ALA A 13 -4.53 0.11 -7.16
CA ALA A 13 -3.52 -0.62 -7.91
C ALA A 13 -2.33 -1.04 -7.03
N CYS A 14 -1.88 -0.17 -6.13
CA CYS A 14 -0.84 -0.50 -5.14
C CYS A 14 -1.31 -1.54 -4.13
N ILE A 15 -2.52 -1.40 -3.58
CA ILE A 15 -3.10 -2.35 -2.62
C ILE A 15 -3.15 -3.75 -3.20
N ILE A 16 -3.65 -3.90 -4.44
CA ILE A 16 -3.72 -5.21 -5.11
C ILE A 16 -2.31 -5.78 -5.36
N ALA A 17 -1.36 -4.95 -5.77
CA ALA A 17 0.01 -5.38 -6.02
C ALA A 17 0.71 -5.88 -4.76
N ILE A 18 0.57 -5.15 -3.65
CA ILE A 18 1.13 -5.53 -2.36
C ILE A 18 0.43 -6.78 -1.82
N ALA A 19 -0.90 -6.84 -1.86
CA ALA A 19 -1.65 -8.00 -1.41
C ALA A 19 -1.19 -9.29 -2.13
N TYR A 20 -0.92 -9.19 -3.44
CA TYR A 20 -0.42 -10.30 -4.23
C TYR A 20 1.04 -10.67 -3.91
N ASP A 21 1.95 -9.69 -3.92
CA ASP A 21 3.38 -9.96 -3.73
C ASP A 21 3.71 -10.39 -2.29
N ALA A 22 3.14 -9.70 -1.31
CA ALA A 22 3.39 -9.91 0.10
C ALA A 22 2.44 -10.94 0.75
N GLN A 23 1.52 -11.52 -0.03
CA GLN A 23 0.47 -12.43 0.46
C GLN A 23 -0.31 -11.84 1.65
N LEU A 24 -0.51 -10.52 1.62
CA LEU A 24 -1.29 -9.79 2.62
C LEU A 24 -2.76 -9.81 2.26
N ALA A 25 -3.63 -9.84 3.26
CA ALA A 25 -5.04 -9.60 3.00
C ALA A 25 -5.22 -8.14 2.51
N PRO A 26 -6.15 -7.86 1.57
CA PRO A 26 -6.40 -6.49 1.10
C PRO A 26 -6.72 -5.51 2.23
N VAL A 27 -7.32 -6.00 3.33
CA VAL A 27 -7.61 -5.23 4.54
C VAL A 27 -6.35 -4.79 5.29
N ASP A 28 -5.30 -5.60 5.27
CA ASP A 28 -4.01 -5.26 5.88
C ASP A 28 -3.27 -4.29 4.95
N ALA A 29 -3.24 -4.58 3.64
CA ALA A 29 -2.58 -3.74 2.64
C ALA A 29 -3.17 -2.32 2.54
N ARG A 30 -4.49 -2.14 2.66
CA ARG A 30 -5.13 -0.80 2.65
C ARG A 30 -4.81 0.04 3.89
N SER A 31 -4.33 -0.59 4.96
CA SER A 31 -4.07 0.05 6.24
C SER A 31 -2.57 0.34 6.46
N LEU A 32 -1.72 -0.03 5.50
CA LEU A 32 -0.29 0.25 5.54
C LEU A 32 -0.02 1.74 5.57
N THR A 33 0.95 2.15 6.38
CA THR A 33 1.42 3.53 6.51
C THR A 33 2.87 3.64 6.02
N LEU A 34 3.39 4.87 5.87
CA LEU A 34 4.83 5.05 5.59
C LEU A 34 5.69 4.57 6.76
N ALA A 35 5.20 4.69 8.00
CA ALA A 35 5.89 4.22 9.19
C ALA A 35 6.05 2.68 9.22
N ASP A 36 5.17 1.95 8.53
CA ASP A 36 5.27 0.49 8.37
C ASP A 36 6.27 0.07 7.28
N SER A 37 6.72 1.02 6.45
CA SER A 37 7.64 0.74 5.35
C SER A 37 9.09 0.69 5.83
N ARG A 38 9.88 -0.18 5.20
CA ARG A 38 11.32 -0.33 5.41
C ARG A 38 12.00 -0.47 4.07
N THR A 39 13.20 0.09 3.95
CA THR A 39 14.03 -0.10 2.77
C THR A 39 15.49 -0.24 3.16
N ASP A 40 16.21 -1.10 2.45
CA ASP A 40 17.67 -1.23 2.51
C ASP A 40 18.36 -0.46 1.37
N GLY A 41 17.62 0.41 0.67
CA GLY A 41 18.06 1.12 -0.54
C GLY A 41 17.89 0.32 -1.84
N VAL A 42 17.64 -0.99 -1.76
CA VAL A 42 17.50 -1.89 -2.93
C VAL A 42 16.14 -2.58 -2.98
N LYS A 43 15.53 -2.82 -1.82
CA LYS A 43 14.23 -3.47 -1.64
C LYS A 43 13.37 -2.64 -0.70
N LEU A 44 12.08 -2.59 -1.01
CA LEU A 44 11.03 -2.13 -0.11
C LEU A 44 10.34 -3.35 0.52
N TRP A 45 10.06 -3.29 1.82
CA TRP A 45 9.16 -4.22 2.50
C TRP A 45 8.31 -3.49 3.53
N PHE A 46 7.21 -4.12 3.93
CA PHE A 46 6.33 -3.62 4.98
C PHE A 46 6.36 -4.54 6.20
N GLU A 47 6.44 -3.95 7.39
CA GLU A 47 6.40 -4.63 8.68
C GLU A 47 5.06 -4.38 9.35
N LEU A 48 4.24 -5.42 9.46
CA LEU A 48 2.98 -5.37 10.19
C LEU A 48 3.11 -6.11 11.52
N ALA A 49 2.82 -5.42 12.63
CA ALA A 49 2.67 -6.04 13.94
C ALA A 49 1.37 -6.87 13.98
N ARG A 50 1.40 -8.12 13.53
CA ARG A 50 0.24 -9.03 13.61
C ARG A 50 0.02 -9.50 15.06
N ALA A 51 -0.82 -8.78 15.80
CA ALA A 51 -1.24 -9.16 17.16
C ALA A 51 -2.10 -10.44 17.23
N LYS A 52 -2.67 -10.92 16.11
CA LYS A 52 -3.62 -12.06 16.12
C LYS A 52 -3.02 -13.43 15.79
N SER A 53 -1.82 -13.50 15.20
CA SER A 53 -1.17 -14.79 14.86
C SER A 53 0.25 -14.94 15.42
N GLY A 54 0.75 -13.98 16.19
CA GLY A 54 2.09 -14.04 16.81
C GLY A 54 3.26 -14.14 15.82
N ARG A 55 3.04 -13.85 14.53
CA ARG A 55 4.07 -13.91 13.47
C ARG A 55 4.11 -12.60 12.72
N SER A 56 5.25 -11.92 12.76
CA SER A 56 5.55 -10.75 11.93
C SER A 56 5.33 -11.11 10.45
N ALA A 57 4.41 -10.40 9.79
CA ALA A 57 4.25 -10.53 8.35
C ALA A 57 5.28 -9.62 7.69
N HIS A 58 6.39 -10.19 7.23
CA HIS A 58 7.37 -9.49 6.41
C HIS A 58 6.94 -9.58 4.95
N GLY A 59 6.20 -8.57 4.51
CA GLY A 59 5.76 -8.46 3.13
C GLY A 59 6.87 -7.91 2.25
N THR A 60 7.72 -8.77 1.66
CA THR A 60 8.68 -8.32 0.65
C THR A 60 7.94 -8.11 -0.66
N VAL A 61 8.11 -6.95 -1.31
CA VAL A 61 7.48 -6.68 -2.61
C VAL A 61 8.46 -6.88 -3.77
N THR A 62 7.95 -7.17 -4.97
CA THR A 62 8.79 -7.21 -6.16
C THR A 62 9.26 -5.80 -6.56
N ARG A 63 10.34 -5.71 -7.35
CA ARG A 63 10.82 -4.42 -7.91
C ARG A 63 9.72 -3.64 -8.64
N ARG A 64 8.81 -4.37 -9.30
CA ARG A 64 7.68 -3.78 -10.02
C ARG A 64 6.70 -3.10 -9.07
N THR A 65 6.34 -3.78 -7.98
CA THR A 65 5.43 -3.25 -6.97
C THR A 65 6.09 -2.11 -6.20
N GLU A 66 7.38 -2.21 -5.90
CA GLU A 66 8.15 -1.12 -5.33
C GLU A 66 8.11 0.14 -6.21
N ALA A 67 8.39 0.02 -7.51
CA ALA A 67 8.32 1.14 -8.44
C ALA A 67 6.92 1.78 -8.46
N LEU A 68 5.87 0.96 -8.38
CA LEU A 68 4.48 1.41 -8.32
C LEU A 68 4.19 2.20 -7.04
N VAL A 69 4.63 1.69 -5.88
CA VAL A 69 4.46 2.34 -4.58
C VAL A 69 5.24 3.64 -4.51
N ARG A 70 6.49 3.67 -4.99
CA ARG A 70 7.30 4.91 -5.05
C ARG A 70 6.64 5.96 -5.94
N ALA A 71 6.14 5.57 -7.10
CA ALA A 71 5.41 6.47 -7.99
C ALA A 71 4.10 6.98 -7.36
N TYR A 72 3.46 6.20 -6.50
CA TYR A 72 2.28 6.64 -5.76
C TYR A 72 2.65 7.61 -4.63
N ALA A 73 3.65 7.28 -3.83
CA ALA A 73 4.11 8.10 -2.72
C ALA A 73 4.57 9.49 -3.18
N ALA A 74 5.20 9.59 -4.35
CA ALA A 74 5.58 10.85 -4.97
C ALA A 74 4.39 11.75 -5.39
N THR A 75 3.15 11.26 -5.30
CA THR A 75 1.93 12.05 -5.56
C THR A 75 1.28 12.58 -4.29
N LEU A 76 1.77 12.17 -3.11
CA LEU A 76 1.27 12.66 -1.84
C LEU A 76 1.84 14.05 -1.53
N PRO A 77 1.10 14.89 -0.77
CA PRO A 77 1.62 16.15 -0.26
C PRO A 77 2.88 15.98 0.59
N ASP A 78 3.75 16.97 0.61
CA ASP A 78 5.00 16.94 1.40
C ASP A 78 4.73 16.87 2.92
N ASP A 79 3.58 17.37 3.38
CA ASP A 79 3.13 17.35 4.77
C ASP A 79 2.31 16.09 5.13
N TYR A 80 2.31 15.08 4.27
CA TYR A 80 1.56 13.85 4.51
C TYR A 80 2.07 13.13 5.76
N LEU A 81 1.16 12.86 6.70
CA LEU A 81 1.50 12.18 7.94
C LEU A 81 2.00 10.77 7.67
N THR A 82 3.18 10.43 8.17
CA THR A 82 3.79 9.10 7.99
C THR A 82 2.98 7.97 8.63
N THR A 83 2.12 8.30 9.59
CA THR A 83 1.20 7.41 10.29
C THR A 83 -0.19 7.35 9.64
N ALA A 84 -0.48 8.19 8.64
CA ALA A 84 -1.72 8.08 7.89
C ALA A 84 -1.66 6.91 6.90
N PRO A 85 -2.81 6.29 6.56
CA PRO A 85 -2.86 5.22 5.57
C PRO A 85 -2.24 5.67 4.26
N LEU A 86 -1.26 4.94 3.75
CA LEU A 86 -0.48 5.32 2.58
C LEU A 86 -1.36 5.41 1.34
N PHE A 87 -2.35 4.53 1.18
CA PHE A 87 -3.17 4.46 -0.02
C PHE A 87 -4.55 5.08 0.17
N LEU A 88 -4.87 6.02 -0.71
CA LEU A 88 -6.15 6.74 -0.78
C LEU A 88 -6.92 6.35 -2.04
N THR A 89 -8.25 6.45 -1.96
CA THR A 89 -9.15 6.33 -3.11
C THR A 89 -8.83 7.40 -4.15
N ARG A 90 -9.36 7.25 -5.37
CA ARG A 90 -9.22 8.30 -6.41
C ARG A 90 -9.73 9.68 -5.98
N ARG A 91 -10.61 9.73 -4.97
CA ARG A 91 -11.20 10.96 -4.40
C ARG A 91 -10.39 11.50 -3.22
N GLY A 92 -9.26 10.88 -2.86
CA GLY A 92 -8.41 11.27 -1.73
C GLY A 92 -8.90 10.81 -0.36
N ALA A 93 -9.92 9.95 -0.30
CA ALA A 93 -10.42 9.40 0.96
C ALA A 93 -9.64 8.14 1.37
N VAL A 94 -9.55 7.86 2.68
CA VAL A 94 -9.01 6.59 3.18
C VAL A 94 -9.91 5.43 2.76
N TYR A 95 -9.30 4.32 2.31
CA TYR A 95 -10.06 3.10 2.02
C TYR A 95 -10.70 2.54 3.31
N THR A 96 -12.02 2.49 3.36
CA THR A 96 -12.86 1.77 4.33
C THR A 96 -13.21 0.36 3.84
N LYS A 97 -13.89 -0.44 4.68
CA LYS A 97 -14.28 -1.83 4.37
C LYS A 97 -15.03 -1.97 3.03
N ASN A 98 -15.92 -1.03 2.73
CA ASN A 98 -16.77 -1.09 1.53
C ASN A 98 -16.11 -0.39 0.33
N SER A 99 -15.32 0.66 0.58
CA SER A 99 -14.74 1.48 -0.49
C SER A 99 -13.77 0.76 -1.43
N LEU A 100 -13.21 -0.40 -1.04
CA LEU A 100 -12.35 -1.17 -1.94
C LEU A 100 -13.13 -1.76 -3.12
N GLY A 101 -14.41 -2.11 -2.92
CA GLY A 101 -15.28 -2.60 -3.99
C GLY A 101 -16.02 -1.48 -4.72
N ASP A 102 -16.21 -0.33 -4.06
CA ASP A 102 -16.95 0.82 -4.59
C ASP A 102 -16.10 1.78 -5.44
N ASP A 103 -14.77 1.69 -5.34
CA ASP A 103 -13.82 2.49 -6.12
C ASP A 103 -13.61 1.87 -7.51
#